data_AF-F6X5V7-F1
#
_entry.id   AF-F6X5V7-F1
#
_cell.length_a   1.000
_cell.length_b   1.000
_cell.length_c   1.000
_cell.angle_alpha   90.00
_cell.angle_beta   90.00
_cell.angle_gamma   90.00
#
_symmetry.space_group_name_H-M   'P 1'
#
loop_
_entity.id
_entity.type
_entity.pdbx_description
1 polymer ?
#
loop_
_entity_poly.entity_id
_entity_poly.type
_entity_poly.pdbx_seq_one_letter_code
_entity_poly.pdbx_strand_id
1 'polypeptide(L)'
;MRESGALVGGAPPWAQLVGRRPFPVAPAGPPACSPGIRTLAVVSDSFPTEGGGVPRARASWAGPDSGRGAWPGPPRGGAWLSAAGGARREKFREGRPPAQTGRGSCRRPRALPSRPPAMSSGDAGSAGRDGAPRAAAALCGLYHEAGQRLRRLQDQLAARDALIARLRARLAALEGDAAPSLVDALLEQVARFREQLRQQEGGAAEAALRQEIERLSEQLEEKERETQQLMSQPEHEREKEVALLRRSVAEKERARAASDVLCRSLADETHQLRRTLAATAHMCQHLAKCLDERQRAQGNAGEKRPEPECTGGDASVQAVIEKLQEENRLLKQKVTHVEDLNAKWQRYDASRDEYVRGLHAQLRGLQSPIEPERPSPPELMRKEISRLNRQVEEKMNDCAEVRQELAAVRRARDAALERVQMLEQQILAYKDDFTSERADRERAQSRIHELEEKVASLQHQASWRQDSRDPGSCRIHPGSRIPKDLEANALQLVVPSDRRPGTGSQWLERPGATQRGQGDLQCPHCLQCFSDEQGEELFRHVAECCQ
;
A
#
# COMPACT_ATOMS: atom_id res chain seq x y z
N MET A 1 -116.77 -4.53 -9.02
CA MET A 1 -115.63 -5.30 -8.49
C MET A 1 -114.57 -4.31 -7.99
N ARG A 2 -114.03 -4.51 -6.76
CA ARG A 2 -112.78 -4.01 -6.11
C ARG A 2 -112.12 -2.71 -6.64
N GLU A 3 -111.84 -1.64 -5.89
CA GLU A 3 -111.24 -1.38 -4.54
C GLU A 3 -109.68 -1.41 -4.41
N SER A 4 -109.12 -0.24 -4.03
CA SER A 4 -107.94 0.09 -3.17
C SER A 4 -106.50 -0.35 -3.53
N GLY A 5 -105.41 0.34 -3.10
CA GLY A 5 -105.25 1.64 -2.39
C GLY A 5 -103.82 1.89 -1.79
N ALA A 6 -103.59 3.04 -1.12
CA ALA A 6 -102.40 3.43 -0.28
C ALA A 6 -101.01 3.66 -0.99
N LEU A 7 -99.96 4.24 -0.37
CA LEU A 7 -99.77 5.54 0.35
C LEU A 7 -98.22 5.82 0.53
N VAL A 8 -97.82 6.96 1.13
CA VAL A 8 -96.44 7.54 1.08
C VAL A 8 -95.65 7.47 2.40
N GLY A 9 -94.31 7.39 2.32
CA GLY A 9 -93.32 7.73 3.39
C GLY A 9 -91.89 7.29 3.00
N GLY A 10 -90.77 7.87 3.43
CA GLY A 10 -90.52 9.04 4.30
C GLY A 10 -89.15 8.87 5.03
N ALA A 11 -88.14 9.71 4.74
CA ALA A 11 -86.80 9.60 5.35
C ALA A 11 -86.62 10.52 6.59
N PRO A 12 -85.87 10.10 7.64
CA PRO A 12 -85.80 10.84 8.90
C PRO A 12 -84.82 12.04 8.87
N PRO A 13 -85.11 13.16 9.59
CA PRO A 13 -84.35 14.40 9.47
C PRO A 13 -83.42 14.68 10.67
N TRP A 14 -82.11 14.60 10.45
CA TRP A 14 -81.11 15.35 11.24
C TRP A 14 -79.80 15.62 10.47
N ALA A 15 -79.59 14.98 9.32
CA ALA A 15 -78.36 15.08 8.53
C ALA A 15 -78.47 16.10 7.37
N GLN A 16 -78.59 17.40 7.69
CA GLN A 16 -78.19 18.52 6.82
C GLN A 16 -78.17 19.88 7.57
N LEU A 17 -77.25 20.77 7.18
CA LEU A 17 -76.95 22.09 7.76
C LEU A 17 -76.29 22.15 9.15
N VAL A 18 -74.97 21.93 9.21
CA VAL A 18 -74.01 22.95 9.72
C VAL A 18 -72.76 22.93 8.83
N GLY A 19 -72.22 24.12 8.51
CA GLY A 19 -71.12 24.27 7.55
C GLY A 19 -69.72 23.91 8.08
N ARG A 20 -68.80 23.66 7.14
CA ARG A 20 -67.37 23.38 7.41
C ARG A 20 -66.65 24.55 8.10
N ARG A 21 -66.06 24.29 9.26
CA ARG A 21 -64.79 24.90 9.74
C ARG A 21 -63.93 23.82 10.43
N PRO A 22 -62.59 23.96 10.44
CA PRO A 22 -61.70 22.85 10.79
C PRO A 22 -61.63 22.58 12.31
N PHE A 23 -61.54 21.31 12.67
CA PHE A 23 -61.22 20.86 14.03
C PHE A 23 -59.74 21.11 14.38
N PRO A 24 -59.42 21.65 15.57
CA PRO A 24 -58.12 21.44 16.18
C PRO A 24 -58.04 20.03 16.76
N VAL A 25 -56.87 19.39 16.63
CA VAL A 25 -56.59 18.07 17.22
C VAL A 25 -56.33 18.24 18.72
N ALA A 26 -56.99 17.42 19.55
CA ALA A 26 -56.69 17.26 20.98
C ALA A 26 -56.05 15.87 21.24
N PRO A 27 -55.12 15.74 22.20
CA PRO A 27 -54.26 14.56 22.32
C PRO A 27 -54.93 13.38 23.05
N ALA A 28 -54.35 12.19 22.85
CA ALA A 28 -54.77 10.95 23.50
C ALA A 28 -54.47 10.96 25.02
N GLY A 29 -55.38 10.36 25.80
CA GLY A 29 -55.16 10.10 27.23
C GLY A 29 -54.37 8.81 27.51
N PRO A 30 -53.78 8.66 28.70
CA PRO A 30 -52.93 7.52 29.07
C PRO A 30 -53.72 6.25 29.42
N PRO A 31 -53.09 5.06 29.41
CA PRO A 31 -53.75 3.79 29.68
C PRO A 31 -54.06 3.55 31.16
N ALA A 32 -55.08 2.72 31.41
CA ALA A 32 -55.58 2.42 32.76
C ALA A 32 -54.64 1.50 33.58
N CYS A 33 -54.58 1.74 34.88
CA CYS A 33 -53.95 0.83 35.86
C CYS A 33 -54.99 -0.12 36.47
N SER A 34 -54.69 -1.41 36.53
CA SER A 34 -55.44 -2.40 37.33
C SER A 34 -54.80 -2.60 38.70
N PRO A 35 -55.58 -2.78 39.80
CA PRO A 35 -55.03 -3.02 41.13
C PRO A 35 -54.80 -4.51 41.39
N GLY A 36 -53.64 -4.84 41.95
CA GLY A 36 -53.30 -6.19 42.42
C GLY A 36 -52.41 -6.12 43.66
N ILE A 37 -53.02 -6.14 44.85
CA ILE A 37 -52.30 -6.13 46.14
C ILE A 37 -52.06 -7.56 46.60
N ARG A 38 -50.81 -7.92 46.87
CA ARG A 38 -50.44 -8.96 47.85
C ARG A 38 -49.22 -8.53 48.68
N THR A 39 -49.48 -8.37 49.97
CA THR A 39 -48.58 -8.52 51.14
C THR A 39 -47.76 -9.83 51.06
N LEU A 40 -46.58 -10.05 51.65
CA LEU A 40 -45.66 -9.41 52.63
C LEU A 40 -44.19 -9.70 52.13
N ALA A 41 -43.05 -9.29 52.71
CA ALA A 41 -42.69 -9.07 54.11
C ALA A 41 -41.48 -8.12 54.28
N VAL A 42 -41.24 -7.71 55.52
CA VAL A 42 -40.10 -6.87 55.95
C VAL A 42 -38.92 -7.74 56.38
N VAL A 43 -37.71 -7.36 55.95
CA VAL A 43 -36.48 -7.59 56.72
C VAL A 43 -35.75 -6.26 56.80
N SER A 44 -35.50 -5.78 58.02
CA SER A 44 -34.70 -4.59 58.29
C SER A 44 -33.24 -4.99 58.40
N ASP A 45 -32.32 -4.17 57.87
CA ASP A 45 -31.08 -3.93 58.60
C ASP A 45 -30.37 -2.62 58.23
N SER A 46 -30.14 -1.81 59.26
CA SER A 46 -28.91 -1.06 59.58
C SER A 46 -28.12 -0.32 58.48
N PHE A 47 -28.19 1.03 58.54
CA PHE A 47 -27.17 1.93 57.99
C PHE A 47 -25.84 1.84 58.77
N PRO A 48 -24.73 2.28 58.15
CA PRO A 48 -24.04 3.44 58.71
C PRO A 48 -23.74 4.56 57.71
N THR A 49 -23.45 5.72 58.28
CA THR A 49 -23.13 7.01 57.65
C THR A 49 -21.68 7.11 57.17
N GLU A 50 -21.42 7.91 56.12
CA GLU A 50 -20.54 9.11 56.10
C GLU A 50 -19.98 9.44 54.68
N GLY A 51 -19.68 10.72 54.44
CA GLY A 51 -18.94 11.22 53.26
C GLY A 51 -19.75 11.27 51.95
N GLY A 52 -19.94 12.39 51.24
CA GLY A 52 -19.28 13.70 51.32
C GLY A 52 -18.40 13.94 50.09
N GLY A 53 -18.93 14.63 49.06
CA GLY A 53 -18.13 15.04 47.90
C GLY A 53 -18.87 15.06 46.56
N VAL A 54 -19.39 16.23 46.17
CA VAL A 54 -19.72 16.57 44.78
C VAL A 54 -18.77 17.69 44.37
N PRO A 55 -18.13 17.60 43.19
CA PRO A 55 -18.31 18.70 42.25
C PRO A 55 -18.53 18.26 40.79
N ARG A 56 -19.71 18.65 40.32
CA ARG A 56 -20.13 18.92 38.94
C ARG A 56 -19.04 19.58 38.08
N ALA A 57 -18.68 18.98 36.94
CA ALA A 57 -18.01 19.67 35.83
C ALA A 57 -18.55 19.21 34.47
N ARG A 58 -19.05 20.21 33.73
CA ARG A 58 -19.55 20.18 32.35
C ARG A 58 -18.52 19.68 31.34
N ALA A 59 -18.98 18.92 30.36
CA ALA A 59 -18.32 18.82 29.06
C ALA A 59 -18.57 20.11 28.23
N SER A 60 -17.59 20.50 27.41
CA SER A 60 -17.80 21.39 26.27
C SER A 60 -16.94 20.90 25.11
N TRP A 61 -17.58 20.65 23.97
CA TRP A 61 -16.90 20.37 22.72
C TRP A 61 -16.52 21.70 22.07
N ALA A 62 -15.35 21.77 21.43
CA ALA A 62 -14.92 22.88 20.59
C ALA A 62 -14.36 22.33 19.28
N GLY A 63 -14.78 22.91 18.15
CA GLY A 63 -14.31 22.52 16.82
C GLY A 63 -12.91 23.06 16.51
N PRO A 64 -12.23 22.53 15.47
CA PRO A 64 -10.91 22.98 15.08
C PRO A 64 -10.97 24.31 14.31
N ASP A 65 -10.04 25.21 14.62
CA ASP A 65 -9.80 26.44 13.85
C ASP A 65 -8.40 26.42 13.20
N SER A 66 -8.20 27.31 12.23
CA SER A 66 -7.15 27.27 11.22
C SER A 66 -5.86 27.94 11.69
N GLY A 67 -4.69 27.30 11.51
CA GLY A 67 -3.41 27.90 11.90
C GLY A 67 -2.19 27.33 11.16
N ARG A 68 -1.34 28.23 10.64
CA ARG A 68 -0.12 27.88 9.87
C ARG A 68 1.06 27.69 10.82
N GLY A 69 1.98 26.77 10.50
CA GLY A 69 3.17 26.53 11.30
C GLY A 69 4.25 25.74 10.55
N ALA A 70 5.23 26.48 10.07
CA ALA A 70 6.45 26.06 9.40
C ALA A 70 7.27 24.97 10.14
N TRP A 71 7.89 24.09 9.36
CA TRP A 71 8.87 23.09 9.82
C TRP A 71 10.30 23.67 9.82
N PRO A 72 11.09 23.49 10.89
CA PRO A 72 12.55 23.48 10.83
C PRO A 72 13.12 22.06 10.66
N GLY A 73 14.29 21.96 10.02
CA GLY A 73 14.96 20.71 9.66
C GLY A 73 15.76 20.02 10.80
N PRO A 74 16.52 18.96 10.45
CA PRO A 74 16.96 17.90 11.37
C PRO A 74 18.35 18.15 12.01
N PRO A 75 18.77 17.26 12.92
CA PRO A 75 20.07 16.60 12.70
C PRO A 75 20.22 15.15 13.25
N ARG A 76 21.04 14.33 12.54
CA ARG A 76 22.02 13.29 13.03
C ARG A 76 21.50 12.15 13.95
N GLY A 77 21.99 10.90 13.93
CA GLY A 77 23.04 10.22 13.14
C GLY A 77 23.63 9.01 13.94
N GLY A 78 23.99 7.90 13.28
CA GLY A 78 24.56 6.66 13.86
C GLY A 78 23.66 5.42 13.62
N ALA A 79 24.00 4.44 12.75
CA ALA A 79 25.10 3.44 12.77
C ALA A 79 24.84 2.30 13.81
N TRP A 80 25.02 0.99 13.55
CA TRP A 80 25.78 0.23 12.54
C TRP A 80 25.12 -1.13 12.18
N LEU A 81 25.56 -1.75 11.07
CA LEU A 81 25.97 -3.18 10.91
C LEU A 81 25.51 -3.84 9.58
N SER A 82 26.41 -4.65 9.03
CA SER A 82 26.41 -5.14 7.64
C SER A 82 25.82 -6.55 7.46
N ALA A 83 25.32 -6.84 6.25
CA ALA A 83 25.34 -8.18 5.65
C ALA A 83 25.34 -8.09 4.11
N ALA A 84 25.95 -9.08 3.44
CA ALA A 84 26.27 -9.02 2.01
C ALA A 84 25.18 -9.58 1.08
N GLY A 85 25.19 -9.17 -0.20
CA GLY A 85 24.36 -9.73 -1.27
C GLY A 85 24.79 -9.22 -2.64
N GLY A 86 25.47 -10.05 -3.44
CA GLY A 86 26.09 -9.65 -4.70
C GLY A 86 25.12 -9.39 -5.86
N ALA A 87 25.52 -8.51 -6.78
CA ALA A 87 24.70 -8.03 -7.89
C ALA A 87 24.74 -8.94 -9.13
N ARG A 88 23.67 -8.87 -9.94
CA ARG A 88 23.74 -9.05 -11.40
C ARG A 88 22.67 -8.16 -12.05
N ARG A 89 23.08 -7.12 -12.78
CA ARG A 89 22.20 -6.34 -13.65
C ARG A 89 22.87 -6.16 -14.99
N GLU A 90 22.27 -6.74 -16.01
CA GLU A 90 22.71 -6.62 -17.40
C GLU A 90 22.43 -5.21 -17.91
N LYS A 91 23.29 -4.70 -18.81
CA LYS A 91 23.04 -3.48 -19.57
C LYS A 91 22.67 -3.87 -20.99
N PHE A 92 21.38 -3.73 -21.31
CA PHE A 92 20.94 -3.62 -22.69
C PHE A 92 21.58 -2.37 -23.33
N ARG A 93 22.00 -2.49 -24.59
CA ARG A 93 22.25 -1.34 -25.46
C ARG A 93 21.64 -1.64 -26.83
N GLU A 94 20.81 -0.73 -27.32
CA GLU A 94 20.13 -0.87 -28.60
C GLU A 94 21.13 -0.82 -29.77
N GLY A 95 20.83 -1.59 -30.82
CA GLY A 95 21.45 -1.48 -32.12
C GLY A 95 20.39 -1.41 -33.22
N ARG A 96 20.23 -0.24 -33.85
CA ARG A 96 19.49 -0.12 -35.12
C ARG A 96 20.28 -0.76 -36.27
N PRO A 97 19.61 -1.28 -37.30
CA PRO A 97 20.28 -1.78 -38.51
C PRO A 97 20.64 -0.63 -39.47
N PRO A 98 21.77 -0.71 -40.20
CA PRO A 98 21.99 0.05 -41.42
C PRO A 98 21.43 -0.68 -42.65
N ALA A 99 21.13 0.10 -43.69
CA ALA A 99 20.47 -0.38 -44.90
C ALA A 99 21.44 -0.93 -45.97
N GLN A 100 20.84 -1.61 -46.94
CA GLN A 100 21.44 -2.16 -48.16
C GLN A 100 22.26 -1.15 -48.97
N THR A 101 23.40 -1.56 -49.53
CA THR A 101 23.88 -1.15 -50.87
C THR A 101 24.80 -2.23 -51.46
N GLY A 102 25.00 -2.24 -52.79
CA GLY A 102 26.15 -2.91 -53.43
C GLY A 102 25.86 -4.18 -54.24
N ARG A 103 25.21 -4.08 -55.40
CA ARG A 103 25.28 -5.12 -56.45
C ARG A 103 26.63 -5.04 -57.18
N GLY A 104 27.48 -6.06 -57.06
CA GLY A 104 28.72 -6.21 -57.82
C GLY A 104 28.66 -7.38 -58.81
N SER A 105 28.65 -7.10 -60.11
CA SER A 105 28.56 -8.12 -61.17
C SER A 105 29.94 -8.69 -61.54
N CYS A 106 30.15 -9.98 -61.33
CA CYS A 106 31.38 -10.67 -61.74
C CYS A 106 31.25 -11.29 -63.14
N ARG A 107 31.93 -10.69 -64.14
CA ARG A 107 32.05 -11.26 -65.49
C ARG A 107 33.17 -12.31 -65.55
N ARG A 108 32.94 -13.40 -66.27
CA ARG A 108 33.99 -14.31 -66.77
C ARG A 108 34.94 -13.57 -67.74
N PRO A 109 36.24 -13.89 -67.71
CA PRO A 109 37.10 -13.88 -68.90
C PRO A 109 37.23 -15.27 -69.54
N ARG A 110 37.62 -15.29 -70.83
CA ARG A 110 37.83 -16.50 -71.65
C ARG A 110 39.25 -17.06 -71.50
N ALA A 111 39.40 -18.33 -71.87
CA ALA A 111 40.68 -18.96 -72.17
C ALA A 111 41.34 -18.38 -73.45
N LEU A 112 42.66 -18.60 -73.59
CA LEU A 112 43.53 -18.70 -74.79
C LEU A 112 45.01 -18.59 -74.30
N PRO A 113 46.05 -18.95 -75.09
CA PRO A 113 46.19 -20.18 -75.89
C PRO A 113 47.53 -20.91 -75.61
N SER A 114 47.64 -22.12 -76.15
CA SER A 114 48.86 -22.92 -76.17
C SER A 114 49.79 -22.61 -77.37
N ARG A 115 51.09 -22.50 -77.08
CA ARG A 115 52.25 -22.92 -77.93
C ARG A 115 52.57 -22.11 -79.23
N PRO A 116 53.81 -21.59 -79.35
CA PRO A 116 54.43 -21.14 -80.62
C PRO A 116 55.58 -22.13 -81.02
N PRO A 117 56.35 -21.96 -82.12
CA PRO A 117 56.40 -22.99 -83.16
C PRO A 117 57.77 -23.68 -83.33
N ALA A 118 57.79 -24.74 -84.14
CA ALA A 118 59.04 -25.29 -84.67
C ALA A 118 59.59 -24.36 -85.77
N MET A 119 60.84 -23.91 -85.63
CA MET A 119 61.61 -23.30 -86.71
C MET A 119 62.74 -24.24 -87.10
N SER A 120 62.72 -24.70 -88.35
CA SER A 120 63.86 -25.37 -88.99
C SER A 120 64.50 -24.36 -89.93
N SER A 121 65.80 -24.10 -89.77
CA SER A 121 66.57 -23.15 -90.59
C SER A 121 67.79 -23.84 -91.18
N GLY A 122 68.19 -23.41 -92.38
CA GLY A 122 69.03 -24.19 -93.28
C GLY A 122 70.51 -24.30 -92.93
N ASP A 123 71.08 -25.35 -93.52
CA ASP A 123 72.32 -25.41 -94.30
C ASP A 123 73.71 -25.05 -93.73
N ALA A 124 74.61 -25.99 -94.03
CA ALA A 124 76.00 -25.84 -94.47
C ALA A 124 77.06 -25.22 -93.52
N GLY A 125 78.11 -26.00 -93.24
CA GLY A 125 79.33 -25.52 -92.57
C GLY A 125 80.31 -26.65 -92.26
N SER A 126 81.04 -27.13 -93.27
CA SER A 126 82.11 -28.13 -93.08
C SER A 126 83.46 -27.47 -92.72
N ALA A 127 84.34 -28.27 -92.10
CA ALA A 127 85.76 -28.03 -91.80
C ALA A 127 86.13 -27.07 -90.65
N GLY A 128 86.94 -27.55 -89.67
CA GLY A 128 87.48 -26.65 -88.63
C GLY A 128 88.22 -27.21 -87.39
N ARG A 129 89.04 -28.27 -87.51
CA ARG A 129 90.16 -28.64 -86.59
C ARG A 129 89.93 -28.75 -85.06
N ASP A 130 90.05 -29.98 -84.56
CA ASP A 130 90.87 -30.37 -83.40
C ASP A 130 90.96 -29.42 -82.19
N GLY A 131 89.97 -29.53 -81.30
CA GLY A 131 89.93 -28.85 -80.00
C GLY A 131 88.55 -28.97 -79.30
N ALA A 132 87.50 -29.09 -80.12
CA ALA A 132 86.10 -29.15 -79.67
C ALA A 132 85.68 -30.29 -78.71
N PRO A 133 86.14 -31.56 -78.81
CA PRO A 133 85.47 -32.67 -78.12
C PRO A 133 85.61 -32.65 -76.60
N ARG A 134 86.75 -32.18 -76.05
CA ARG A 134 86.93 -32.05 -74.59
C ARG A 134 86.12 -30.90 -73.99
N ALA A 135 86.06 -29.75 -74.68
CA ALA A 135 85.25 -28.61 -74.23
C ALA A 135 83.75 -28.93 -74.28
N ALA A 136 83.29 -29.58 -75.35
CA ALA A 136 81.91 -30.05 -75.48
C ALA A 136 81.55 -31.09 -74.40
N ALA A 137 82.43 -32.05 -74.11
CA ALA A 137 82.20 -33.04 -73.05
C ALA A 137 82.14 -32.39 -71.65
N ALA A 138 83.00 -31.42 -71.35
CA ALA A 138 82.98 -30.69 -70.08
C ALA A 138 81.68 -29.87 -69.93
N LEU A 139 81.24 -29.18 -70.98
CA LEU A 139 79.96 -28.46 -71.00
C LEU A 139 78.78 -29.42 -70.83
N CYS A 140 78.77 -30.58 -71.51
CA CYS A 140 77.73 -31.60 -71.33
C CYS A 140 77.69 -32.14 -69.89
N GLY A 141 78.84 -32.33 -69.26
CA GLY A 141 78.94 -32.68 -67.83
C GLY A 141 78.31 -31.62 -66.93
N LEU A 142 78.64 -30.35 -67.13
CA LEU A 142 78.08 -29.23 -66.37
C LEU A 142 76.57 -29.07 -66.58
N TYR A 143 76.06 -29.24 -67.80
CA TYR A 143 74.61 -29.25 -68.07
C TYR A 143 73.92 -30.45 -67.40
N HIS A 144 74.56 -31.62 -67.38
CA HIS A 144 74.02 -32.80 -66.71
C HIS A 144 74.00 -32.62 -65.18
N GLU A 145 75.06 -32.05 -64.59
CA GLU A 145 75.12 -31.67 -63.17
C GLU A 145 74.07 -30.61 -62.81
N ALA A 146 73.94 -29.55 -63.61
CA ALA A 146 72.91 -28.54 -63.43
C ALA A 146 71.50 -29.17 -63.47
N GLY A 147 71.26 -30.10 -64.41
CA GLY A 147 70.03 -30.89 -64.47
C GLY A 147 69.82 -31.79 -63.24
N GLN A 148 70.87 -32.42 -62.70
CA GLN A 148 70.77 -33.18 -61.46
C GLN A 148 70.46 -32.29 -60.24
N ARG A 149 71.08 -31.12 -60.15
CA ARG A 149 70.82 -30.13 -59.09
C ARG A 149 69.37 -29.60 -59.18
N LEU A 150 68.89 -29.32 -60.39
CA LEU A 150 67.51 -28.90 -60.63
C LEU A 150 66.50 -29.98 -60.20
N ARG A 151 66.74 -31.26 -60.55
CA ARG A 151 65.91 -32.40 -60.10
C ARG A 151 65.86 -32.50 -58.58
N ARG A 152 67.00 -32.46 -57.89
CA ARG A 152 67.05 -32.50 -56.41
C ARG A 152 66.26 -31.35 -55.76
N LEU A 153 66.28 -30.14 -56.35
CA LEU A 153 65.48 -29.02 -55.86
C LEU A 153 63.98 -29.21 -56.15
N GLN A 154 63.61 -29.79 -57.30
CA GLN A 154 62.23 -30.17 -57.60
C GLN A 154 61.69 -31.23 -56.64
N ASP A 155 62.49 -32.25 -56.31
CA ASP A 155 62.13 -33.28 -55.33
C ASP A 155 61.94 -32.68 -53.92
N GLN A 156 62.79 -31.72 -53.53
CA GLN A 156 62.65 -30.99 -52.26
C GLN A 156 61.41 -30.08 -52.21
N LEU A 157 61.05 -29.44 -53.34
CA LEU A 157 59.81 -28.67 -53.45
C LEU A 157 58.60 -29.60 -53.34
N ALA A 158 58.56 -30.70 -54.11
CA ALA A 158 57.48 -31.70 -54.04
C ALA A 158 57.31 -32.30 -52.63
N ALA A 159 58.41 -32.55 -51.90
CA ALA A 159 58.37 -33.00 -50.52
C ALA A 159 57.78 -31.94 -49.57
N ARG A 160 58.08 -30.65 -49.78
CA ARG A 160 57.50 -29.53 -49.02
C ARG A 160 56.02 -29.32 -49.37
N ASP A 161 55.65 -29.39 -50.64
CA ASP A 161 54.25 -29.31 -51.08
C ASP A 161 53.41 -30.46 -50.50
N ALA A 162 53.97 -31.68 -50.45
CA ALA A 162 53.35 -32.83 -49.79
C ALA A 162 53.25 -32.68 -48.25
N LEU A 163 54.12 -31.88 -47.62
CA LEU A 163 53.98 -31.52 -46.21
C LEU A 163 52.90 -30.46 -46.01
N ILE A 164 52.89 -29.41 -46.85
CA ILE A 164 51.87 -28.35 -46.85
C ILE A 164 50.47 -28.94 -47.08
N ALA A 165 50.33 -29.88 -48.02
CA ALA A 165 49.08 -30.61 -48.26
C ALA A 165 48.62 -31.40 -47.02
N ARG A 166 49.54 -32.10 -46.34
CA ARG A 166 49.24 -32.83 -45.10
C ARG A 166 48.88 -31.91 -43.92
N LEU A 167 49.53 -30.75 -43.80
CA LEU A 167 49.19 -29.75 -42.78
C LEU A 167 47.83 -29.11 -43.06
N ARG A 168 47.53 -28.76 -44.31
CA ARG A 168 46.19 -28.26 -44.73
C ARG A 168 45.10 -29.30 -44.48
N ALA A 169 45.34 -30.58 -44.78
CA ALA A 169 44.39 -31.64 -44.50
C ALA A 169 44.14 -31.84 -42.99
N ARG A 170 45.18 -31.68 -42.15
CA ARG A 170 45.03 -31.71 -40.68
C ARG A 170 44.29 -30.49 -40.14
N LEU A 171 44.53 -29.30 -40.68
CA LEU A 171 43.79 -28.09 -40.32
C LEU A 171 42.31 -28.23 -40.70
N ALA A 172 42.00 -28.63 -41.93
CA ALA A 172 40.62 -28.84 -42.39
C ALA A 172 39.86 -29.91 -41.57
N ALA A 173 40.56 -30.94 -41.06
CA ALA A 173 39.96 -31.91 -40.14
C ALA A 173 39.65 -31.31 -38.76
N LEU A 174 40.55 -30.48 -38.21
CA LEU A 174 40.34 -29.79 -36.93
C LEU A 174 39.26 -28.70 -37.03
N GLU A 175 39.23 -27.94 -38.12
CA GLU A 175 38.20 -26.93 -38.44
C GLU A 175 36.81 -27.56 -38.69
N GLY A 176 36.76 -28.83 -39.08
CA GLY A 176 35.51 -29.58 -39.25
C GLY A 176 34.92 -30.12 -37.94
N ASP A 177 35.77 -30.61 -37.03
CA ASP A 177 35.34 -31.27 -35.79
C ASP A 177 35.28 -30.34 -34.56
N ALA A 178 35.95 -29.17 -34.59
CA ALA A 178 35.98 -28.23 -33.47
C ALA A 178 35.18 -26.94 -33.76
N ALA A 179 34.19 -26.68 -32.88
CA ALA A 179 33.46 -25.43 -32.64
C ALA A 179 32.01 -25.23 -33.16
N PRO A 180 31.54 -25.73 -34.33
CA PRO A 180 30.17 -25.46 -34.77
C PRO A 180 29.10 -25.92 -33.78
N SER A 181 29.13 -27.21 -33.39
CA SER A 181 28.06 -27.82 -32.58
C SER A 181 27.90 -27.23 -31.18
N LEU A 182 28.98 -26.75 -30.55
CA LEU A 182 28.91 -26.11 -29.23
C LEU A 182 28.39 -24.67 -29.33
N VAL A 183 28.85 -23.92 -30.34
CA VAL A 183 28.37 -22.55 -30.58
C VAL A 183 26.89 -22.58 -30.96
N ASP A 184 26.48 -23.49 -31.84
CA ASP A 184 25.09 -23.69 -32.24
C ASP A 184 24.22 -24.13 -31.04
N ALA A 185 24.69 -25.06 -30.21
CA ALA A 185 23.97 -25.47 -29.00
C ALA A 185 23.81 -24.33 -27.97
N LEU A 186 24.83 -23.47 -27.81
CA LEU A 186 24.76 -22.29 -26.95
C LEU A 186 23.82 -21.22 -27.54
N LEU A 187 23.83 -21.02 -28.86
CA LEU A 187 22.91 -20.11 -29.55
C LEU A 187 21.46 -20.59 -29.42
N GLU A 188 21.19 -21.88 -29.58
CA GLU A 188 19.88 -22.47 -29.29
C GLU A 188 19.48 -22.29 -27.82
N GLN A 189 20.40 -22.50 -26.88
CA GLN A 189 20.11 -22.36 -25.46
C GLN A 189 19.78 -20.89 -25.10
N VAL A 190 20.52 -19.93 -25.65
CA VAL A 190 20.23 -18.49 -25.51
C VAL A 190 18.91 -18.12 -26.19
N ALA A 191 18.58 -18.70 -27.34
CA ALA A 191 17.28 -18.50 -28.00
C ALA A 191 16.13 -19.02 -27.13
N ARG A 192 16.26 -20.21 -26.55
CA ARG A 192 15.28 -20.80 -25.62
C ARG A 192 15.10 -19.93 -24.36
N PHE A 193 16.17 -19.42 -23.76
CA PHE A 193 16.06 -18.52 -22.60
C PHE A 193 15.41 -17.18 -22.94
N ARG A 194 15.73 -16.58 -24.09
CA ARG A 194 15.07 -15.35 -24.57
C ARG A 194 13.58 -15.55 -24.81
N GLU A 195 13.20 -16.71 -25.33
CA GLU A 195 11.79 -17.05 -25.57
C GLU A 195 11.04 -17.35 -24.26
N GLN A 196 11.67 -18.04 -23.30
CA GLN A 196 11.13 -18.22 -21.95
C GLN A 196 10.94 -16.89 -21.21
N LEU A 197 11.88 -15.95 -21.32
CA LEU A 197 11.73 -14.61 -20.76
C LEU A 197 10.56 -13.86 -21.41
N ARG A 198 10.46 -13.86 -22.74
CA ARG A 198 9.31 -13.26 -23.45
C ARG A 198 7.96 -13.85 -23.04
N GLN A 199 7.89 -15.15 -22.77
CA GLN A 199 6.67 -15.82 -22.33
C GLN A 199 6.32 -15.50 -20.86
N GLN A 200 7.32 -15.31 -19.99
CA GLN A 200 7.12 -14.84 -18.62
C GLN A 200 6.75 -13.36 -18.55
N GLU A 201 7.36 -12.51 -19.39
CA GLU A 201 7.15 -11.06 -19.42
C GLU A 201 5.83 -10.69 -20.13
N GLY A 202 5.56 -11.25 -21.32
CA GLY A 202 4.48 -10.79 -22.20
C GLY A 202 3.20 -11.63 -22.26
N GLY A 203 3.11 -12.72 -21.48
CA GLY A 203 2.04 -13.73 -21.62
C GLY A 203 0.72 -13.37 -20.93
N ALA A 204 0.55 -13.84 -19.70
CA ALA A 204 -0.75 -13.84 -19.00
C ALA A 204 -0.92 -12.70 -18.00
N ALA A 205 0.14 -12.34 -17.26
CA ALA A 205 0.06 -11.32 -16.20
C ALA A 205 -0.13 -9.91 -16.79
N GLU A 206 0.62 -9.55 -17.83
CA GLU A 206 0.39 -8.29 -18.56
C GLU A 206 -1.00 -8.24 -19.23
N ALA A 207 -1.47 -9.35 -19.81
CA ALA A 207 -2.78 -9.41 -20.44
C ALA A 207 -3.91 -9.21 -19.41
N ALA A 208 -3.82 -9.86 -18.25
CA ALA A 208 -4.77 -9.68 -17.14
C ALA A 208 -4.74 -8.24 -16.58
N LEU A 209 -3.55 -7.64 -16.44
CA LEU A 209 -3.43 -6.23 -16.01
C LEU A 209 -4.01 -5.26 -17.05
N ARG A 210 -3.82 -5.52 -18.36
CA ARG A 210 -4.43 -4.72 -19.43
C ARG A 210 -5.95 -4.81 -19.42
N GLN A 211 -6.51 -6.02 -19.25
CA GLN A 211 -7.95 -6.23 -19.10
C GLN A 211 -8.53 -5.54 -17.85
N GLU A 212 -7.82 -5.57 -16.73
CA GLU A 212 -8.25 -4.89 -15.50
C GLU A 212 -8.16 -3.36 -15.63
N ILE A 213 -7.16 -2.83 -16.34
CA ILE A 213 -7.09 -1.40 -16.69
C ILE A 213 -8.26 -1.00 -17.58
N GLU A 214 -8.57 -1.79 -18.62
CA GLU A 214 -9.70 -1.55 -19.52
C GLU A 214 -11.04 -1.55 -18.77
N ARG A 215 -11.27 -2.57 -17.93
CA ARG A 215 -12.45 -2.68 -17.06
C ARG A 215 -12.57 -1.50 -16.07
N LEU A 216 -11.46 -1.02 -15.50
CA LEU A 216 -11.45 0.14 -14.61
C LEU A 216 -11.68 1.45 -15.38
N SER A 217 -11.16 1.58 -16.60
CA SER A 217 -11.44 2.70 -17.49
C SER A 217 -12.93 2.77 -17.86
N GLU A 218 -13.55 1.65 -18.25
CA GLU A 218 -14.99 1.59 -18.53
C GLU A 218 -15.84 2.02 -17.31
N GLN A 219 -15.48 1.57 -16.11
CA GLN A 219 -16.17 1.97 -14.88
C GLN A 219 -15.97 3.45 -14.53
N LEU A 220 -14.79 4.01 -14.80
CA LEU A 220 -14.56 5.45 -14.63
C LEU A 220 -15.38 6.26 -15.65
N GLU A 221 -15.40 5.85 -16.91
CA GLU A 221 -16.25 6.49 -17.94
C GLU A 221 -17.75 6.39 -17.61
N GLU A 222 -18.23 5.27 -17.08
CA GLU A 222 -19.62 5.13 -16.62
C GLU A 222 -19.92 6.10 -15.46
N LYS A 223 -19.02 6.25 -14.49
CA LYS A 223 -19.18 7.21 -13.39
C LYS A 223 -19.03 8.66 -13.83
N GLU A 224 -18.20 8.94 -14.83
CA GLU A 224 -18.15 10.24 -15.49
C GLU A 224 -19.44 10.54 -16.25
N ARG A 225 -20.03 9.55 -16.95
CA ARG A 225 -21.36 9.68 -17.59
C ARG A 225 -22.47 9.91 -16.57
N GLU A 226 -22.51 9.18 -15.46
CA GLU A 226 -23.48 9.39 -14.37
C GLU A 226 -23.37 10.81 -13.77
N THR A 227 -22.15 11.25 -13.45
CA THR A 227 -21.93 12.59 -12.88
C THR A 227 -22.23 13.68 -13.91
N GLN A 228 -21.88 13.50 -15.19
CA GLN A 228 -22.28 14.39 -16.27
C GLN A 228 -23.80 14.42 -16.45
N GLN A 229 -24.50 13.28 -16.32
CA GLN A 229 -25.96 13.20 -16.41
C GLN A 229 -26.63 13.99 -15.27
N LEU A 230 -26.17 13.80 -14.03
CA LEU A 230 -26.60 14.61 -12.88
C LEU A 230 -26.28 16.10 -13.09
N MET A 231 -25.13 16.41 -13.70
CA MET A 231 -24.72 17.79 -14.00
C MET A 231 -25.39 18.39 -15.25
N SER A 232 -26.07 17.60 -16.08
CA SER A 232 -26.88 18.05 -17.22
C SER A 232 -28.39 18.05 -16.97
N GLN A 233 -28.88 17.44 -15.88
CA GLN A 233 -30.29 17.52 -15.47
C GLN A 233 -30.75 18.98 -15.35
N PRO A 234 -31.96 19.37 -15.79
CA PRO A 234 -32.49 20.71 -15.60
C PRO A 234 -32.47 21.12 -14.13
N GLU A 235 -32.09 22.38 -13.84
CA GLU A 235 -31.96 22.90 -12.46
C GLU A 235 -33.24 22.69 -11.65
N HIS A 236 -34.40 22.91 -12.27
CA HIS A 236 -35.72 22.73 -11.68
C HIS A 236 -36.01 21.28 -11.21
N GLU A 237 -35.38 20.27 -11.78
CA GLU A 237 -35.52 18.87 -11.33
C GLU A 237 -34.68 18.63 -10.07
N ARG A 238 -33.43 19.11 -10.05
CA ARG A 238 -32.57 19.09 -8.86
C ARG A 238 -33.20 19.86 -7.70
N GLU A 239 -33.83 21.01 -7.98
CA GLU A 239 -34.58 21.79 -6.99
C GLU A 239 -35.76 21.01 -6.38
N LYS A 240 -36.50 20.23 -7.18
CA LYS A 240 -37.58 19.36 -6.68
C LYS A 240 -37.04 18.28 -5.74
N GLU A 241 -35.94 17.63 -6.11
CA GLU A 241 -35.28 16.62 -5.27
C GLU A 241 -34.76 17.22 -3.97
N VAL A 242 -34.06 18.36 -4.04
CA VAL A 242 -33.62 19.11 -2.86
C VAL A 242 -34.81 19.53 -1.98
N ALA A 243 -35.95 19.93 -2.56
CA ALA A 243 -37.17 20.25 -1.82
C ALA A 243 -37.87 19.03 -1.21
N LEU A 244 -37.76 17.85 -1.82
CA LEU A 244 -38.20 16.57 -1.23
C LEU A 244 -37.31 16.16 -0.05
N LEU A 245 -35.99 16.21 -0.23
CA LEU A 245 -35.01 15.91 0.82
C LEU A 245 -35.15 16.85 2.03
N ARG A 246 -35.26 18.17 1.79
CA ARG A 246 -35.52 19.17 2.84
C ARG A 246 -36.81 18.90 3.61
N ARG A 247 -37.89 18.48 2.94
CA ARG A 247 -39.14 18.07 3.60
C ARG A 247 -38.95 16.83 4.48
N SER A 248 -38.30 15.79 3.95
CA SER A 248 -38.02 14.55 4.72
C SER A 248 -37.14 14.81 5.95
N VAL A 249 -36.15 15.69 5.85
CA VAL A 249 -35.32 16.12 6.99
C VAL A 249 -36.16 16.85 8.03
N ALA A 250 -36.95 17.86 7.62
CA ALA A 250 -37.83 18.59 8.52
C ALA A 250 -38.89 17.71 9.21
N GLU A 251 -39.40 16.67 8.54
CA GLU A 251 -40.31 15.68 9.13
C GLU A 251 -39.61 14.82 10.19
N LYS A 252 -38.39 14.35 9.92
CA LYS A 252 -37.57 13.60 10.89
C LYS A 252 -37.21 14.47 12.10
N GLU A 253 -36.93 15.76 11.91
CA GLU A 253 -36.67 16.72 13.00
C GLU A 253 -37.91 16.95 13.87
N ARG A 254 -39.09 17.13 13.26
CA ARG A 254 -40.37 17.22 14.01
C ARG A 254 -40.65 15.95 14.83
N ALA A 255 -40.42 14.77 14.25
CA ALA A 255 -40.62 13.50 14.94
C ALA A 255 -39.66 13.35 16.14
N ARG A 256 -38.38 13.74 15.99
CA ARG A 256 -37.40 13.78 17.08
C ARG A 256 -37.83 14.76 18.18
N ALA A 257 -38.21 15.99 17.83
CA ALA A 257 -38.67 16.99 18.80
C ALA A 257 -39.91 16.52 19.58
N ALA A 258 -40.87 15.86 18.93
CA ALA A 258 -42.03 15.27 19.60
C ALA A 258 -41.62 14.15 20.57
N SER A 259 -40.69 13.27 20.16
CA SER A 259 -40.14 12.22 21.03
C SER A 259 -39.44 12.79 22.27
N ASP A 260 -38.64 13.85 22.10
CA ASP A 260 -37.93 14.50 23.20
C ASP A 260 -38.88 15.11 24.23
N VAL A 261 -40.00 15.71 23.79
CA VAL A 261 -41.03 16.26 24.68
C VAL A 261 -41.72 15.15 25.47
N LEU A 262 -42.07 14.04 24.83
CA LEU A 262 -42.67 12.89 25.51
C LEU A 262 -41.70 12.26 26.54
N CYS A 263 -40.42 12.12 26.19
CA CYS A 263 -39.40 11.61 27.12
C CYS A 263 -39.25 12.52 28.36
N ARG A 264 -39.34 13.84 28.19
CA ARG A 264 -39.33 14.79 29.32
C ARG A 264 -40.58 14.68 30.18
N SER A 265 -41.77 14.63 29.58
CA SER A 265 -43.05 14.47 30.33
C SER A 265 -43.05 13.20 31.18
N LEU A 266 -42.64 12.06 30.60
CA LEU A 266 -42.55 10.79 31.31
C LEU A 266 -41.52 10.81 32.45
N ALA A 267 -40.40 11.53 32.28
CA ALA A 267 -39.43 11.73 33.35
C ALA A 267 -40.01 12.60 34.48
N ASP A 268 -40.68 13.71 34.15
CA ASP A 268 -41.30 14.63 35.12
C ASP A 268 -42.43 13.95 35.90
N GLU A 269 -43.29 13.16 35.24
CA GLU A 269 -44.30 12.31 35.85
C GLU A 269 -43.66 11.27 36.79
N THR A 270 -42.59 10.61 36.37
CA THR A 270 -41.83 9.67 37.21
C THR A 270 -41.25 10.37 38.45
N HIS A 271 -40.71 11.58 38.30
CA HIS A 271 -40.22 12.40 39.42
C HIS A 271 -41.35 12.89 40.33
N GLN A 272 -42.55 13.15 39.81
CA GLN A 272 -43.72 13.51 40.60
C GLN A 272 -44.24 12.31 41.41
N LEU A 273 -44.40 11.14 40.78
CA LEU A 273 -44.81 9.90 41.46
C LEU A 273 -43.82 9.52 42.57
N ARG A 274 -42.50 9.62 42.34
CA ARG A 274 -41.48 9.41 43.38
C ARG A 274 -41.62 10.39 44.54
N ARG A 275 -41.91 11.67 44.30
CA ARG A 275 -42.15 12.67 45.35
C ARG A 275 -43.41 12.37 46.16
N THR A 276 -44.51 12.00 45.50
CA THR A 276 -45.77 11.60 46.17
C THR A 276 -45.59 10.32 47.01
N LEU A 277 -44.86 9.33 46.50
CA LEU A 277 -44.54 8.10 47.23
C LEU A 277 -43.65 8.38 48.45
N ALA A 278 -42.66 9.27 48.33
CA ALA A 278 -41.85 9.70 49.48
C ALA A 278 -42.69 10.44 50.54
N ALA A 279 -43.57 11.36 50.12
CA ALA A 279 -44.45 12.09 51.03
C ALA A 279 -45.43 11.16 51.77
N THR A 280 -46.06 10.22 51.06
CA THR A 280 -46.96 9.23 51.67
C THR A 280 -46.22 8.26 52.59
N ALA A 281 -44.98 7.85 52.25
CA ALA A 281 -44.12 7.06 53.14
C ALA A 281 -43.78 7.82 54.43
N HIS A 282 -43.42 9.10 54.36
CA HIS A 282 -43.20 9.93 55.54
C HIS A 282 -44.47 10.11 56.39
N MET A 283 -45.63 10.23 55.76
CA MET A 283 -46.91 10.32 56.46
C MET A 283 -47.23 9.02 57.21
N CYS A 284 -46.98 7.86 56.59
CA CYS A 284 -47.10 6.55 57.25
C CYS A 284 -46.10 6.38 58.40
N GLN A 285 -44.85 6.81 58.23
CA GLN A 285 -43.83 6.82 59.29
C GLN A 285 -44.25 7.71 60.47
N HIS A 286 -44.84 8.87 60.21
CA HIS A 286 -45.36 9.77 61.25
C HIS A 286 -46.51 9.13 62.02
N LEU A 287 -47.48 8.54 61.31
CA LEU A 287 -48.61 7.84 61.93
C LEU A 287 -48.15 6.64 62.79
N ALA A 288 -47.15 5.88 62.32
CA ALA A 288 -46.55 4.80 63.11
C ALA A 288 -45.95 5.32 64.42
N LYS A 289 -45.13 6.39 64.36
CA LYS A 289 -44.57 7.03 65.57
C LYS A 289 -45.64 7.50 66.56
N CYS A 290 -46.70 8.16 66.08
CA CYS A 290 -47.80 8.60 66.94
C CYS A 290 -48.56 7.43 67.59
N LEU A 291 -48.65 6.27 66.91
CA LEU A 291 -49.24 5.06 67.49
C LEU A 291 -48.31 4.44 68.55
N ASP A 292 -46.99 4.38 68.31
CA ASP A 292 -46.00 3.91 69.29
C ASP A 292 -46.00 4.78 70.55
N GLU A 293 -46.02 6.11 70.38
CA GLU A 293 -46.12 7.09 71.47
C GLU A 293 -47.43 6.95 72.25
N ARG A 294 -48.56 6.77 71.57
CA ARG A 294 -49.86 6.58 72.20
C ARG A 294 -49.94 5.25 72.97
N GLN A 295 -49.35 4.17 72.47
CA GLN A 295 -49.27 2.89 73.20
C GLN A 295 -48.41 3.02 74.46
N ARG A 296 -47.26 3.71 74.38
CA ARG A 296 -46.42 4.03 75.55
C ARG A 296 -47.16 4.90 76.57
N ALA A 297 -48.00 5.84 76.13
CA ALA A 297 -48.80 6.69 77.02
C ALA A 297 -50.03 5.97 77.63
N GLN A 298 -50.71 5.11 76.87
CA GLN A 298 -51.85 4.32 77.38
C GLN A 298 -51.44 3.24 78.39
N GLY A 299 -50.15 2.89 78.47
CA GLY A 299 -49.60 2.15 79.60
C GLY A 299 -49.71 2.85 80.96
N ASN A 300 -50.08 4.15 81.01
CA ASN A 300 -50.05 4.97 82.23
C ASN A 300 -51.36 5.66 82.65
N ALA A 301 -52.46 5.70 81.87
CA ALA A 301 -53.70 6.38 82.30
C ALA A 301 -54.98 5.96 81.53
N GLY A 302 -56.15 6.04 82.19
CA GLY A 302 -57.47 5.80 81.60
C GLY A 302 -58.59 6.70 82.18
N GLU A 303 -59.82 6.57 81.64
CA GLU A 303 -61.06 7.32 81.95
C GLU A 303 -61.14 8.79 81.45
N LYS A 304 -62.31 9.44 81.18
CA LYS A 304 -63.71 9.05 80.85
C LYS A 304 -64.43 10.26 80.17
N ARG A 305 -65.55 10.02 79.46
CA ARG A 305 -66.47 11.02 78.83
C ARG A 305 -67.52 11.52 79.85
N PRO A 306 -68.13 12.72 79.67
CA PRO A 306 -69.61 12.76 79.64
C PRO A 306 -70.23 13.81 78.67
N GLU A 307 -71.55 13.70 78.44
CA GLU A 307 -72.43 14.65 77.71
C GLU A 307 -73.68 15.00 78.53
N PRO A 308 -74.36 16.15 78.28
CA PRO A 308 -75.65 16.49 78.87
C PRO A 308 -76.81 16.71 77.87
N GLU A 309 -78.05 16.45 78.31
CA GLU A 309 -79.32 16.76 77.60
C GLU A 309 -80.00 18.03 78.16
N CYS A 310 -80.82 18.72 77.34
CA CYS A 310 -81.66 19.85 77.77
C CYS A 310 -83.00 19.92 76.99
N THR A 311 -84.13 19.93 77.71
CA THR A 311 -85.51 19.86 77.17
C THR A 311 -86.06 21.21 76.68
N GLY A 312 -85.22 22.05 76.06
CA GLY A 312 -85.64 23.21 75.25
C GLY A 312 -85.65 22.90 73.75
N GLY A 313 -85.36 21.66 73.37
CA GLY A 313 -85.07 21.26 72.00
C GLY A 313 -86.28 21.25 71.07
N ASP A 314 -87.43 20.78 71.52
CA ASP A 314 -88.45 20.15 70.64
C ASP A 314 -88.91 21.00 69.44
N ALA A 315 -89.14 22.31 69.60
CA ALA A 315 -89.49 23.18 68.48
C ALA A 315 -88.31 23.46 67.52
N SER A 316 -87.10 23.61 68.07
CA SER A 316 -85.88 23.74 67.27
C SER A 316 -85.50 22.42 66.59
N VAL A 317 -85.75 21.28 67.26
CA VAL A 317 -85.54 19.93 66.76
C VAL A 317 -86.55 19.64 65.65
N GLN A 318 -87.81 20.03 65.79
CA GLN A 318 -88.82 19.88 64.75
C GLN A 318 -88.48 20.69 63.49
N ALA A 319 -88.05 21.95 63.64
CA ALA A 319 -87.57 22.75 62.50
C ALA A 319 -86.32 22.15 61.82
N VAL A 320 -85.42 21.55 62.60
CA VAL A 320 -84.27 20.79 62.07
C VAL A 320 -84.72 19.51 61.36
N ILE A 321 -85.72 18.79 61.88
CA ILE A 321 -86.30 17.59 61.25
C ILE A 321 -86.94 17.95 59.90
N GLU A 322 -87.73 19.01 59.81
CA GLU A 322 -88.35 19.46 58.56
C GLU A 322 -87.30 19.87 57.52
N LYS A 323 -86.27 20.60 57.95
CA LYS A 323 -85.13 20.95 57.08
C LYS A 323 -84.38 19.71 56.59
N LEU A 324 -84.11 18.74 57.47
CA LEU A 324 -83.47 17.47 57.11
C LEU A 324 -84.36 16.62 56.20
N GLN A 325 -85.68 16.68 56.32
CA GLN A 325 -86.61 16.00 55.41
C GLN A 325 -86.57 16.59 54.00
N GLU A 326 -86.54 17.93 53.86
CA GLU A 326 -86.42 18.57 52.55
C GLU A 326 -85.02 18.40 51.95
N GLU A 327 -83.95 18.45 52.76
CA GLU A 327 -82.60 18.09 52.33
C GLU A 327 -82.53 16.61 51.88
N ASN A 328 -83.18 15.69 52.59
CA ASN A 328 -83.25 14.27 52.20
C ASN A 328 -84.05 14.06 50.91
N ARG A 329 -85.12 14.83 50.68
CA ARG A 329 -85.88 14.87 49.43
C ARG A 329 -85.01 15.38 48.28
N LEU A 330 -84.28 16.48 48.47
CA LEU A 330 -83.38 17.04 47.47
C LEU A 330 -82.20 16.10 47.17
N LEU A 331 -81.66 15.42 48.18
CA LEU A 331 -80.63 14.39 47.99
C LEU A 331 -81.17 13.20 47.18
N LYS A 332 -82.39 12.73 47.45
CA LYS A 332 -83.06 11.69 46.63
C LYS A 332 -83.19 12.13 45.16
N GLN A 333 -83.63 13.36 44.91
CA GLN A 333 -83.70 13.90 43.53
C GLN A 333 -82.32 13.99 42.84
N LYS A 334 -81.27 14.37 43.58
CA LYS A 334 -79.89 14.39 43.09
C LYS A 334 -79.36 12.99 42.80
N VAL A 335 -79.68 12.00 43.63
CA VAL A 335 -79.34 10.58 43.41
C VAL A 335 -80.00 10.09 42.13
N THR A 336 -81.32 10.26 41.96
CA THR A 336 -82.01 9.85 40.72
C THR A 336 -81.44 10.55 39.47
N HIS A 337 -81.03 11.81 39.59
CA HIS A 337 -80.40 12.52 38.48
C HIS A 337 -79.00 11.97 38.12
N VAL A 338 -78.20 11.58 39.11
CA VAL A 338 -76.90 10.94 38.90
C VAL A 338 -77.07 9.52 38.35
N GLU A 339 -78.08 8.77 38.80
CA GLU A 339 -78.46 7.47 38.25
C GLU A 339 -78.85 7.57 36.77
N ASP A 340 -79.66 8.57 36.39
CA ASP A 340 -80.00 8.86 34.99
C ASP A 340 -78.78 9.20 34.13
N LEU A 341 -77.84 9.99 34.67
CA LEU A 341 -76.59 10.32 33.98
C LEU A 341 -75.68 9.10 33.83
N ASN A 342 -75.57 8.26 34.86
CA ASN A 342 -74.83 7.01 34.82
C ASN A 342 -75.45 6.03 33.79
N ALA A 343 -76.77 5.87 33.78
CA ALA A 343 -77.47 5.06 32.78
C ALA A 343 -77.31 5.58 31.34
N LYS A 344 -77.10 6.88 31.13
CA LYS A 344 -76.74 7.46 29.82
C LYS A 344 -75.28 7.18 29.47
N TRP A 345 -74.36 7.32 30.42
CA TRP A 345 -72.94 7.05 30.22
C TRP A 345 -72.67 5.58 29.90
N GLN A 346 -73.30 4.64 30.62
CA GLN A 346 -73.23 3.20 30.35
C GLN A 346 -73.72 2.85 28.93
N ARG A 347 -74.80 3.49 28.46
CA ARG A 347 -75.30 3.31 27.08
C ARG A 347 -74.31 3.84 26.04
N TYR A 348 -73.65 4.96 26.31
CA TYR A 348 -72.60 5.48 25.44
C TYR A 348 -71.37 4.56 25.41
N ASP A 349 -70.91 4.09 26.57
CA ASP A 349 -69.73 3.20 26.67
C ASP A 349 -69.97 1.85 25.98
N ALA A 350 -71.15 1.25 26.18
CA ALA A 350 -71.57 0.04 25.46
C ALA A 350 -71.59 0.25 23.93
N SER A 351 -72.15 1.36 23.45
CA SER A 351 -72.19 1.69 22.02
C SER A 351 -70.80 1.97 21.44
N ARG A 352 -69.92 2.63 22.19
CA ARG A 352 -68.51 2.83 21.83
C ARG A 352 -67.79 1.48 21.68
N ASP A 353 -68.02 0.57 22.61
CA ASP A 353 -67.41 -0.76 22.58
C ASP A 353 -67.95 -1.64 21.45
N GLU A 354 -69.24 -1.53 21.10
CA GLU A 354 -69.79 -2.15 19.90
C GLU A 354 -69.14 -1.61 18.61
N TYR A 355 -68.97 -0.29 18.51
CA TYR A 355 -68.29 0.34 17.39
C TYR A 355 -66.82 -0.10 17.28
N VAL A 356 -66.10 -0.12 18.40
CA VAL A 356 -64.71 -0.60 18.46
C VAL A 356 -64.61 -2.08 18.11
N ARG A 357 -65.54 -2.94 18.59
CA ARG A 357 -65.62 -4.35 18.16
C ARG A 357 -65.87 -4.48 16.66
N GLY A 358 -66.74 -3.64 16.09
CA GLY A 358 -67.00 -3.56 14.65
C GLY A 358 -65.76 -3.22 13.83
N LEU A 359 -64.98 -2.20 14.25
CA LEU A 359 -63.71 -1.85 13.61
C LEU A 359 -62.68 -2.99 13.69
N HIS A 360 -62.56 -3.66 14.84
CA HIS A 360 -61.67 -4.83 14.98
C HIS A 360 -62.10 -5.99 14.07
N ALA A 361 -63.41 -6.21 13.88
CA ALA A 361 -63.93 -7.22 12.96
C ALA A 361 -63.63 -6.87 11.50
N GLN A 362 -63.79 -5.60 11.11
CA GLN A 362 -63.42 -5.12 9.77
C GLN A 362 -61.92 -5.24 9.50
N LEU A 363 -61.07 -4.80 10.45
CA LEU A 363 -59.62 -4.96 10.36
C LEU A 363 -59.22 -6.43 10.27
N ARG A 364 -59.84 -7.32 11.04
CA ARG A 364 -59.60 -8.78 10.96
C ARG A 364 -60.08 -9.38 9.64
N GLY A 365 -61.19 -8.89 9.07
CA GLY A 365 -61.66 -9.31 7.74
C GLY A 365 -60.73 -8.87 6.61
N LEU A 366 -60.06 -7.73 6.76
CA LEU A 366 -59.02 -7.25 5.83
C LEU A 366 -57.65 -7.91 6.06
N GLN A 367 -57.37 -8.35 7.29
CA GLN A 367 -56.13 -9.01 7.70
C GLN A 367 -56.24 -10.54 7.73
N SER A 368 -57.38 -11.13 7.35
CA SER A 368 -57.50 -12.58 7.32
C SER A 368 -56.45 -13.13 6.34
N PRO A 369 -55.59 -14.08 6.75
CA PRO A 369 -54.68 -14.73 5.82
C PRO A 369 -55.51 -15.35 4.70
N ILE A 370 -55.32 -14.87 3.47
CA ILE A 370 -55.82 -15.58 2.29
C ILE A 370 -55.16 -16.96 2.33
N GLU A 371 -55.96 -18.02 2.36
CA GLU A 371 -55.47 -19.37 2.68
C GLU A 371 -54.40 -19.90 1.72
N PRO A 372 -53.51 -20.79 2.22
CA PRO A 372 -52.24 -21.08 1.56
C PRO A 372 -52.36 -22.15 0.45
N GLU A 373 -52.91 -21.77 -0.71
CA GLU A 373 -52.84 -22.62 -1.93
C GLU A 373 -52.01 -22.02 -3.08
N ARG A 374 -51.77 -20.70 -3.08
CA ARG A 374 -50.80 -20.06 -4.00
C ARG A 374 -50.05 -18.94 -3.29
N PRO A 375 -48.71 -18.83 -3.47
CA PRO A 375 -47.99 -17.65 -3.03
C PRO A 375 -48.56 -16.44 -3.78
N SER A 376 -49.16 -15.52 -3.03
CA SER A 376 -49.86 -14.37 -3.59
C SER A 376 -48.84 -13.43 -4.26
N PRO A 377 -49.23 -12.65 -5.29
CA PRO A 377 -48.32 -11.73 -5.98
C PRO A 377 -47.42 -10.86 -5.08
N PRO A 378 -47.90 -10.27 -3.96
CA PRO A 378 -47.03 -9.51 -3.06
C PRO A 378 -46.02 -10.38 -2.29
N GLU A 379 -46.25 -11.68 -2.10
CA GLU A 379 -45.30 -12.61 -1.47
C GLU A 379 -44.19 -13.04 -2.44
N LEU A 380 -44.52 -13.24 -3.71
CA LEU A 380 -43.53 -13.45 -4.77
C LEU A 380 -42.63 -12.23 -4.90
N MET A 381 -43.21 -11.02 -4.90
CA MET A 381 -42.45 -9.77 -4.91
C MET A 381 -41.57 -9.61 -3.66
N ARG A 382 -42.06 -9.95 -2.45
CA ARG A 382 -41.24 -9.97 -1.23
C ARG A 382 -40.06 -10.95 -1.30
N LYS A 383 -40.27 -12.16 -1.86
CA LYS A 383 -39.21 -13.16 -2.07
C LYS A 383 -38.17 -12.66 -3.07
N GLU A 384 -38.59 -12.03 -4.16
CA GLU A 384 -37.68 -11.47 -5.16
C GLU A 384 -36.89 -10.27 -4.63
N ILE A 385 -37.51 -9.37 -3.86
CA ILE A 385 -36.81 -8.30 -3.14
C ILE A 385 -35.76 -8.89 -2.19
N SER A 386 -36.09 -9.95 -1.46
CA SER A 386 -35.14 -10.62 -0.56
C SER A 386 -33.96 -11.25 -1.33
N ARG A 387 -34.23 -11.86 -2.50
CA ARG A 387 -33.21 -12.44 -3.38
C ARG A 387 -32.28 -11.36 -3.94
N LEU A 388 -32.84 -10.25 -4.43
CA LEU A 388 -32.08 -9.11 -4.97
C LEU A 388 -31.26 -8.41 -3.89
N ASN A 389 -31.82 -8.17 -2.70
CA ASN A 389 -31.08 -7.58 -1.58
C ASN A 389 -29.86 -8.43 -1.21
N ARG A 390 -30.04 -9.76 -1.06
CA ARG A 390 -28.92 -10.68 -0.80
C ARG A 390 -27.87 -10.62 -1.92
N GLN A 391 -28.28 -10.58 -3.18
CA GLN A 391 -27.36 -10.48 -4.32
C GLN A 391 -26.59 -9.14 -4.33
N VAL A 392 -27.22 -8.05 -3.91
CA VAL A 392 -26.55 -6.74 -3.73
C VAL A 392 -25.57 -6.77 -2.55
N GLU A 393 -25.95 -7.36 -1.42
CA GLU A 393 -25.08 -7.54 -0.25
C GLU A 393 -23.84 -8.36 -0.60
N GLU A 394 -24.01 -9.50 -1.29
CA GLU A 394 -22.91 -10.31 -1.83
C GLU A 394 -21.97 -9.47 -2.71
N LYS A 395 -22.52 -8.74 -3.70
CA LYS A 395 -21.71 -7.89 -4.60
C LYS A 395 -21.04 -6.71 -3.89
N MET A 396 -21.64 -6.18 -2.82
CA MET A 396 -21.02 -5.15 -1.98
C MET A 396 -19.84 -5.71 -1.17
N ASN A 397 -19.94 -6.96 -0.70
CA ASN A 397 -18.86 -7.65 -0.01
C ASN A 397 -17.71 -7.97 -0.97
N ASP A 398 -17.99 -8.54 -2.16
CA ASP A 398 -16.98 -8.75 -3.22
C ASP A 398 -16.22 -7.44 -3.53
N CYS A 399 -16.96 -6.33 -3.69
CA CYS A 399 -16.38 -5.00 -3.92
C CYS A 399 -15.54 -4.49 -2.73
N ALA A 400 -15.83 -4.90 -1.50
CA ALA A 400 -15.07 -4.52 -0.32
C ALA A 400 -13.75 -5.30 -0.24
N GLU A 401 -13.78 -6.60 -0.53
CA GLU A 401 -12.60 -7.47 -0.58
C GLU A 401 -11.61 -6.98 -1.64
N VAL A 402 -12.05 -6.77 -2.89
CA VAL A 402 -11.19 -6.25 -3.97
C VAL A 402 -10.57 -4.88 -3.63
N ARG A 403 -11.31 -4.00 -2.93
CA ARG A 403 -10.76 -2.71 -2.45
C ARG A 403 -9.69 -2.91 -1.38
N GLN A 404 -9.86 -3.88 -0.49
CA GLN A 404 -8.87 -4.21 0.54
C GLN A 404 -7.60 -4.81 -0.07
N GLU A 405 -7.73 -5.70 -1.06
CA GLU A 405 -6.62 -6.25 -1.84
C GLU A 405 -5.86 -5.16 -2.60
N LEU A 406 -6.56 -4.30 -3.34
CA LEU A 406 -5.96 -3.16 -4.04
C LEU A 406 -5.21 -2.23 -3.08
N ALA A 407 -5.74 -1.99 -1.88
CA ALA A 407 -5.04 -1.23 -0.85
C ALA A 407 -3.79 -1.97 -0.32
N ALA A 408 -3.82 -3.30 -0.21
CA ALA A 408 -2.66 -4.10 0.16
C ALA A 408 -1.56 -4.05 -0.92
N VAL A 409 -1.93 -4.21 -2.20
CA VAL A 409 -1.02 -4.11 -3.34
C VAL A 409 -0.39 -2.71 -3.43
N ARG A 410 -1.17 -1.65 -3.22
CA ARG A 410 -0.63 -0.27 -3.17
C ARG A 410 0.42 -0.12 -2.07
N ARG A 411 0.13 -0.54 -0.82
CA ARG A 411 1.12 -0.50 0.27
C ARG A 411 2.39 -1.33 -0.05
N ALA A 412 2.23 -2.50 -0.66
CA ALA A 412 3.36 -3.35 -1.04
C ALA A 412 4.23 -2.72 -2.14
N ARG A 413 3.61 -2.04 -3.12
CA ARG A 413 4.28 -1.24 -4.14
C ARG A 413 5.02 -0.06 -3.51
N ASP A 414 4.37 0.69 -2.63
CA ASP A 414 4.95 1.89 -2.03
C ASP A 414 6.17 1.51 -1.17
N ALA A 415 6.08 0.45 -0.37
CA ALA A 415 7.22 -0.14 0.36
C ALA A 415 8.29 -0.79 -0.55
N ALA A 416 7.98 -1.09 -1.81
CA ALA A 416 8.99 -1.49 -2.81
C ALA A 416 9.71 -0.26 -3.40
N LEU A 417 8.98 0.83 -3.67
CA LEU A 417 9.54 2.10 -4.13
C LEU A 417 10.49 2.70 -3.08
N GLU A 418 10.11 2.69 -1.81
CA GLU A 418 10.99 3.10 -0.70
C GLU A 418 12.30 2.30 -0.66
N ARG A 419 12.22 0.97 -0.84
CA ARG A 419 13.42 0.11 -0.91
C ARG A 419 14.29 0.42 -2.13
N VAL A 420 13.69 0.70 -3.29
CA VAL A 420 14.44 1.11 -4.50
C VAL A 420 15.15 2.44 -4.26
N GLN A 421 14.45 3.45 -3.71
CA GLN A 421 15.04 4.75 -3.38
C GLN A 421 16.22 4.63 -2.40
N MET A 422 16.09 3.79 -1.37
CA MET A 422 17.18 3.52 -0.43
C MET A 422 18.41 2.89 -1.12
N LEU A 423 18.19 1.94 -2.04
CA LEU A 423 19.26 1.34 -2.83
C LEU A 423 19.90 2.34 -3.81
N GLU A 424 19.11 3.25 -4.41
CA GLU A 424 19.63 4.34 -5.25
C GLU A 424 20.54 5.28 -4.46
N GLN A 425 20.14 5.68 -3.24
CA GLN A 425 21.00 6.49 -2.37
C GLN A 425 22.28 5.74 -1.96
N GLN A 426 22.19 4.43 -1.69
CA GLN A 426 23.36 3.61 -1.39
C GLN A 426 24.33 3.52 -2.59
N ILE A 427 23.82 3.38 -3.81
CA ILE A 427 24.63 3.38 -5.04
C ILE A 427 25.30 4.75 -5.26
N LEU A 428 24.59 5.85 -4.99
CA LEU A 428 25.16 7.19 -5.07
C LEU A 428 26.31 7.38 -4.07
N ALA A 429 26.12 6.98 -2.80
CA ALA A 429 27.15 7.03 -1.77
C ALA A 429 28.40 6.21 -2.17
N TYR A 430 28.23 4.95 -2.57
CA TYR A 430 29.37 4.12 -3.01
C TYR A 430 30.09 4.69 -4.25
N LYS A 431 29.36 5.29 -5.19
CA LYS A 431 29.94 5.95 -6.35
C LYS A 431 30.79 7.16 -5.91
N ASP A 432 30.32 7.93 -4.93
CA ASP A 432 31.07 9.04 -4.36
C ASP A 432 32.31 8.55 -3.57
N ASP A 433 32.20 7.46 -2.80
CA ASP A 433 33.33 6.78 -2.15
C ASP A 433 34.40 6.35 -3.18
N PHE A 434 34.01 5.69 -4.28
CA PHE A 434 34.95 5.32 -5.36
C PHE A 434 35.59 6.50 -6.09
N THR A 435 34.96 7.68 -6.10
CA THR A 435 35.58 8.90 -6.68
C THR A 435 36.53 9.58 -5.71
N SER A 436 36.18 9.67 -4.43
CA SER A 436 37.06 10.23 -3.39
C SER A 436 38.31 9.36 -3.19
N GLU A 437 38.15 8.04 -3.14
CA GLU A 437 39.26 7.08 -3.03
C GLU A 437 40.22 7.15 -4.23
N ARG A 438 39.69 7.27 -5.46
CA ARG A 438 40.52 7.53 -6.65
C ARG A 438 41.28 8.85 -6.52
N ALA A 439 40.62 9.92 -6.09
CA ALA A 439 41.27 11.21 -5.90
C ALA A 439 42.34 11.17 -4.78
N ASP A 440 42.17 10.32 -3.76
CA ASP A 440 43.21 10.05 -2.76
C ASP A 440 44.39 9.26 -3.33
N ARG A 441 44.14 8.26 -4.19
CA ARG A 441 45.22 7.57 -4.93
C ARG A 441 45.99 8.52 -5.83
N GLU A 442 45.31 9.39 -6.57
CA GLU A 442 45.93 10.41 -7.42
C GLU A 442 46.77 11.39 -6.58
N ARG A 443 46.25 11.90 -5.45
CA ARG A 443 47.02 12.72 -4.49
C ARG A 443 48.25 11.98 -3.96
N ALA A 444 48.12 10.71 -3.59
CA ALA A 444 49.24 9.90 -3.11
C ALA A 444 50.29 9.67 -4.21
N GLN A 445 49.88 9.41 -5.45
CA GLN A 445 50.76 9.29 -6.60
C GLN A 445 51.49 10.61 -6.89
N SER A 446 50.81 11.75 -6.94
CA SER A 446 51.47 13.06 -7.10
C SER A 446 52.49 13.30 -5.99
N ARG A 447 52.16 12.94 -4.74
CA ARG A 447 53.09 13.08 -3.62
C ARG A 447 54.30 12.14 -3.70
N ILE A 448 54.15 10.95 -4.26
CA ILE A 448 55.28 10.03 -4.52
C ILE A 448 56.21 10.66 -5.57
N HIS A 449 55.69 11.09 -6.72
CA HIS A 449 56.50 11.76 -7.76
C HIS A 449 57.21 13.01 -7.23
N GLU A 450 56.51 13.87 -6.48
CA GLU A 450 57.13 15.01 -5.77
C GLU A 450 58.30 14.62 -4.84
N LEU A 451 58.21 13.46 -4.19
CA LEU A 451 59.24 12.98 -3.27
C LEU A 451 60.40 12.35 -4.03
N GLU A 452 60.12 11.65 -5.14
CA GLU A 452 61.13 11.13 -6.07
C GLU A 452 61.95 12.27 -6.70
N GLU A 453 61.31 13.34 -7.17
CA GLU A 453 61.99 14.56 -7.67
C GLU A 453 62.89 15.21 -6.61
N LYS A 454 62.41 15.30 -5.36
CA LYS A 454 63.19 15.84 -4.23
C LYS A 454 64.37 14.94 -3.88
N VAL A 455 64.18 13.61 -3.87
CA VAL A 455 65.25 12.64 -3.65
C VAL A 455 66.29 12.71 -4.76
N ALA A 456 65.86 12.75 -6.04
CA ALA A 456 66.76 12.93 -7.17
C ALA A 456 67.54 14.25 -7.08
N SER A 457 66.89 15.35 -6.74
CA SER A 457 67.53 16.66 -6.56
C SER A 457 68.57 16.66 -5.43
N LEU A 458 68.26 16.01 -4.30
CA LEU A 458 69.19 15.83 -3.18
C LEU A 458 70.36 14.90 -3.54
N GLN A 459 70.12 13.84 -4.30
CA GLN A 459 71.18 12.94 -4.81
C GLN A 459 72.15 13.69 -5.73
N HIS A 460 71.63 14.50 -6.67
CA HIS A 460 72.47 15.36 -7.50
C HIS A 460 73.27 16.34 -6.64
N GLN A 461 72.62 17.05 -5.69
CA GLN A 461 73.32 17.97 -4.80
C GLN A 461 74.40 17.27 -3.95
N ALA A 462 74.15 16.03 -3.51
CA ALA A 462 75.12 15.22 -2.77
C ALA A 462 76.31 14.80 -3.65
N SER A 463 76.09 14.41 -4.92
CA SER A 463 77.16 14.15 -5.89
C SER A 463 78.01 15.40 -6.10
N TRP A 464 77.40 16.55 -6.45
CA TRP A 464 78.11 17.83 -6.59
C TRP A 464 78.91 18.23 -5.35
N ARG A 465 78.43 17.89 -4.14
CA ARG A 465 79.14 18.10 -2.86
C ARG A 465 80.28 17.10 -2.61
N GLN A 466 80.25 15.92 -3.23
CA GLN A 466 81.34 14.94 -3.20
C GLN A 466 82.40 15.25 -4.27
N ASP A 467 81.99 15.53 -5.51
CA ASP A 467 82.87 15.86 -6.63
C ASP A 467 83.62 17.19 -6.42
N SER A 468 83.03 18.12 -5.64
CA SER A 468 83.70 19.36 -5.21
C SER A 468 84.66 19.17 -4.00
N ARG A 469 84.84 17.95 -3.47
CA ARG A 469 85.92 17.67 -2.50
C ARG A 469 87.17 17.21 -3.23
N ASP A 470 88.08 18.16 -3.41
CA ASP A 470 89.49 17.89 -3.67
C ASP A 470 90.00 16.85 -2.63
N PRO A 471 90.64 15.74 -3.04
CA PRO A 471 91.02 14.65 -2.14
C PRO A 471 92.23 15.00 -1.26
N GLY A 472 92.04 15.91 -0.31
CA GLY A 472 93.13 16.41 0.53
C GLY A 472 92.71 17.23 1.75
N SER A 473 92.27 16.58 2.83
CA SER A 473 92.81 16.80 4.20
C SER A 473 92.00 16.02 5.24
N CYS A 474 92.57 14.92 5.73
CA CYS A 474 92.10 14.27 6.96
C CYS A 474 92.77 14.92 8.17
N ARG A 475 92.00 15.29 9.21
CA ARG A 475 92.52 15.35 10.59
C ARG A 475 91.42 15.06 11.61
N ILE A 476 91.40 13.80 12.06
CA ILE A 476 90.77 13.41 13.32
C ILE A 476 91.63 13.99 14.46
N HIS A 477 91.01 14.59 15.47
CA HIS A 477 91.63 14.87 16.77
C HIS A 477 90.74 14.30 17.89
N PRO A 478 91.24 13.39 18.74
CA PRO A 478 90.53 12.96 19.94
C PRO A 478 90.74 13.98 21.07
N GLY A 479 89.66 14.43 21.70
CA GLY A 479 89.75 15.45 22.76
C GLY A 479 88.48 15.54 23.61
N SER A 480 88.44 14.79 24.70
CA SER A 480 87.39 14.88 25.72
C SER A 480 87.41 16.23 26.45
N ARG A 481 86.23 16.85 26.65
CA ARG A 481 85.90 17.72 27.80
C ARG A 481 84.39 17.97 27.89
N ILE A 482 83.83 17.72 29.08
CA ILE A 482 82.47 18.08 29.52
C ILE A 482 82.54 19.46 30.20
N PRO A 483 81.66 20.44 29.87
CA PRO A 483 80.60 20.90 30.79
C PRO A 483 79.23 21.05 30.09
N LYS A 484 78.12 20.52 30.63
CA LYS A 484 77.24 21.08 31.69
C LYS A 484 76.22 22.16 31.25
N ASP A 485 74.95 21.73 31.36
CA ASP A 485 73.76 22.43 31.89
C ASP A 485 73.00 23.48 31.04
N LEU A 486 71.67 23.51 31.29
CA LEU A 486 70.53 24.20 30.64
C LEU A 486 69.91 23.45 29.44
N GLU A 487 68.97 22.51 29.61
CA GLU A 487 67.77 22.42 30.47
C GLU A 487 66.65 23.44 30.15
N ALA A 488 65.66 23.00 29.37
CA ALA A 488 64.28 23.48 29.42
C ALA A 488 63.29 22.40 28.89
N ASN A 489 62.49 21.88 29.81
CA ASN A 489 61.28 21.04 29.73
C ASN A 489 60.41 21.11 28.44
N ALA A 490 59.57 20.11 28.09
CA ALA A 490 58.86 19.15 28.96
C ALA A 490 58.33 17.87 28.26
N LEU A 491 58.28 16.75 29.01
CA LEU A 491 57.25 15.67 29.06
C LEU A 491 56.87 14.93 27.75
N GLN A 492 57.31 13.68 27.55
CA GLN A 492 56.71 12.42 28.06
C GLN A 492 55.34 12.01 27.45
N LEU A 493 55.33 10.89 26.71
CA LEU A 493 54.59 9.69 27.13
C LEU A 493 55.10 8.40 26.46
N VAL A 494 55.15 7.32 27.26
CA VAL A 494 55.37 5.91 26.87
C VAL A 494 54.00 5.37 26.34
N VAL A 495 53.82 4.34 25.49
CA VAL A 495 54.00 2.87 25.67
C VAL A 495 53.96 2.15 24.27
N PRO A 496 53.93 0.80 24.14
CA PRO A 496 55.06 -0.01 23.68
C PRO A 496 54.93 -0.57 22.24
N SER A 497 56.04 -1.12 21.73
CA SER A 497 55.98 -2.15 20.67
C SER A 497 55.84 -3.55 21.26
N ASP A 498 55.00 -4.39 20.64
CA ASP A 498 55.17 -5.85 20.73
C ASP A 498 54.98 -6.52 19.35
N ARG A 499 55.39 -7.79 19.24
CA ARG A 499 56.03 -8.32 18.02
C ARG A 499 55.16 -9.22 17.11
N ARG A 500 55.47 -9.15 15.80
CA ARG A 500 55.35 -10.23 14.76
C ARG A 500 53.92 -10.58 14.30
N PRO A 501 53.71 -11.12 13.08
CA PRO A 501 54.41 -12.25 12.41
C PRO A 501 55.37 -11.82 11.28
N GLY A 502 56.08 -12.70 10.54
CA GLY A 502 56.14 -14.17 10.63
C GLY A 502 56.23 -14.92 9.28
N THR A 503 57.29 -14.64 8.49
CA THR A 503 57.95 -15.56 7.53
C THR A 503 57.22 -16.03 6.24
N GLY A 504 57.88 -15.83 5.09
CA GLY A 504 57.54 -16.41 3.78
C GLY A 504 57.07 -15.36 2.77
N SER A 505 57.63 -15.18 1.56
CA SER A 505 58.60 -16.01 0.81
C SER A 505 59.54 -15.15 -0.06
N GLN A 506 60.59 -15.79 -0.59
CA GLN A 506 61.71 -15.16 -1.31
C GLN A 506 61.29 -14.38 -2.57
N TRP A 507 61.85 -13.18 -2.74
CA TRP A 507 62.05 -12.57 -4.05
C TRP A 507 63.50 -12.80 -4.47
N LEU A 508 63.67 -13.48 -5.61
CA LEU A 508 64.96 -13.59 -6.29
C LEU A 508 65.15 -12.34 -7.16
N GLU A 509 66.32 -11.71 -7.11
CA GLU A 509 66.68 -10.70 -8.12
C GLU A 509 66.87 -11.33 -9.51
N ARG A 510 66.58 -10.57 -10.57
CA ARG A 510 67.55 -10.25 -11.65
C ARG A 510 67.00 -9.18 -12.62
N PRO A 511 67.84 -8.56 -13.47
CA PRO A 511 67.68 -7.14 -13.83
C PRO A 511 67.27 -6.89 -15.29
N GLY A 512 66.88 -5.65 -15.59
CA GLY A 512 66.62 -5.18 -16.95
C GLY A 512 65.88 -3.85 -17.00
N ALA A 513 66.51 -2.77 -16.54
CA ALA A 513 65.94 -1.42 -16.60
C ALA A 513 66.14 -0.79 -17.99
N THR A 514 65.27 -1.14 -18.94
CA THR A 514 64.95 -0.25 -20.07
C THR A 514 63.76 0.62 -19.70
N GLN A 515 63.77 1.89 -20.10
CA GLN A 515 62.74 2.88 -19.79
C GLN A 515 61.34 2.32 -20.10
N ARG A 516 60.54 2.08 -19.05
CA ARG A 516 59.14 1.66 -19.17
C ARG A 516 58.29 2.93 -19.22
N GLY A 517 57.53 3.12 -20.29
CA GLY A 517 56.64 4.27 -20.42
C GLY A 517 55.59 4.25 -19.32
N GLN A 518 55.32 5.40 -18.70
CA GLN A 518 54.07 5.59 -17.97
C GLN A 518 52.97 5.75 -19.00
N GLY A 519 52.23 4.67 -19.28
CA GLY A 519 51.22 4.61 -20.34
C GLY A 519 51.40 3.49 -21.37
N ASP A 520 51.94 2.34 -20.95
CA ASP A 520 52.01 1.12 -21.78
C ASP A 520 51.01 0.07 -21.25
N LEU A 521 49.99 -0.23 -22.03
CA LEU A 521 49.04 -1.32 -21.81
C LEU A 521 49.68 -2.67 -22.17
N GLN A 522 49.48 -3.70 -21.35
CA GLN A 522 50.04 -5.05 -21.61
C GLN A 522 48.97 -6.07 -21.93
N CYS A 523 49.26 -6.93 -22.92
CA CYS A 523 48.48 -8.13 -23.17
C CYS A 523 48.63 -9.12 -22.00
N PRO A 524 47.56 -9.54 -21.31
CA PRO A 524 47.66 -10.40 -20.14
C PRO A 524 48.11 -11.85 -20.45
N HIS A 525 48.23 -12.23 -21.73
CA HIS A 525 48.57 -13.59 -22.16
C HIS A 525 50.04 -13.75 -22.58
N CYS A 526 50.62 -12.77 -23.29
CA CYS A 526 52.02 -12.79 -23.75
C CYS A 526 52.91 -11.69 -23.16
N LEU A 527 52.33 -10.78 -22.36
CA LEU A 527 53.00 -9.61 -21.76
C LEU A 527 53.62 -8.63 -22.77
N GLN A 528 53.20 -8.67 -24.03
CA GLN A 528 53.57 -7.67 -25.04
C GLN A 528 52.98 -6.31 -24.66
N CYS A 529 53.84 -5.27 -24.66
CA CYS A 529 53.46 -3.89 -24.42
C CYS A 529 52.92 -3.22 -25.69
N PHE A 530 51.92 -2.37 -25.50
CA PHE A 530 51.29 -1.47 -26.48
C PHE A 530 51.20 -0.10 -25.82
N SER A 531 51.42 0.99 -26.54
CA SER A 531 51.21 2.32 -25.95
C SER A 531 49.72 2.61 -25.72
N ASP A 532 49.39 3.58 -24.86
CA ASP A 532 47.99 3.99 -24.61
C ASP A 532 47.22 4.37 -25.90
N GLU A 533 47.92 4.87 -26.94
CA GLU A 533 47.32 5.18 -28.25
C GLU A 533 46.97 3.92 -29.08
N GLN A 534 47.55 2.76 -28.74
CA GLN A 534 47.40 1.48 -29.46
C GLN A 534 46.33 0.57 -28.85
N GLY A 535 45.39 1.10 -28.07
CA GLY A 535 44.35 0.32 -27.38
C GLY A 535 43.53 -0.60 -28.30
N GLU A 536 43.18 -0.18 -29.52
CA GLU A 536 42.48 -1.03 -30.49
C GLU A 536 43.34 -2.20 -31.01
N GLU A 537 44.65 -1.99 -31.10
CA GLU A 537 45.62 -3.00 -31.55
C GLU A 537 45.89 -4.01 -30.43
N LEU A 538 45.94 -3.55 -29.17
CA LEU A 538 45.91 -4.41 -27.99
C LEU A 538 44.65 -5.29 -27.98
N PHE A 539 43.45 -4.75 -28.16
CA PHE A 539 42.22 -5.58 -28.13
C PHE A 539 42.18 -6.61 -29.25
N ARG A 540 42.64 -6.25 -30.46
CA ARG A 540 42.80 -7.19 -31.58
C ARG A 540 43.82 -8.28 -31.26
N HIS A 541 44.99 -7.89 -30.76
CA HIS A 541 46.04 -8.80 -30.34
C HIS A 541 45.60 -9.72 -29.20
N VAL A 542 44.85 -9.24 -28.20
CA VAL A 542 44.31 -10.08 -27.12
C VAL A 542 43.32 -11.11 -27.67
N ALA A 543 42.47 -10.75 -28.63
CA ALA A 543 41.57 -11.70 -29.30
C ALA A 543 42.31 -12.77 -30.13
N GLU A 544 43.49 -12.45 -30.66
CA GLU A 544 44.37 -13.37 -31.39
C GLU A 544 45.28 -14.20 -30.45
N CYS A 545 45.70 -13.64 -29.31
CA CYS A 545 46.61 -14.26 -28.33
C CYS A 545 45.88 -15.17 -27.31
N CYS A 546 44.54 -15.17 -27.32
CA CYS A 546 43.70 -16.11 -26.58
C CYS A 546 43.36 -17.40 -27.36
N GLN A 547 43.89 -17.56 -28.58
CA GLN A 547 43.72 -18.73 -29.44
C GLN A 547 45.00 -19.58 -29.47
#